data_AF-A0A160IQS6-F1
#
_entry.id   AF-A0A160IQS6-F1
#
_cell.length_a   1.000
_cell.length_b   1.000
_cell.length_c   1.000
_cell.angle_alpha   90.00
_cell.angle_beta   90.00
_cell.angle_gamma   90.00
#
_symmetry.space_group_name_H-M   'P 1'
#
loop_
_entity.id
_entity.type
_entity.pdbx_description
1 polymer ?
#
loop_
_entity_poly.entity_id
_entity_poly.type
_entity_poly.pdbx_seq_one_letter_code
_entity_poly.pdbx_strand_id
1 'polypeptide(L)'
;MKKYEKMLIAINDEDFNCYSNKGDWLYIANRKDTKKGLFRLPNYLHYFVSLNDQRLPSEIGVVKTINGQITAKELAELDFKSRDKDLKLITDETISEYEWFLEKVNAQPDHTPMAVTWFERVFPKKEKELRIHKKFFTGLTKDEKKEIFEV
;
A
#
# COMPACT_ATOMS: atom_id res chain seq x y z
N MET A 1 16.45 6.00 -13.80
CA MET A 1 15.31 5.53 -12.97
C MET A 1 14.08 6.34 -13.28
N LYS A 2 12.93 5.68 -13.36
CA LYS A 2 11.63 6.31 -13.62
C LYS A 2 11.16 7.10 -12.39
N LYS A 3 10.42 8.18 -12.64
CA LYS A 3 9.81 9.04 -11.63
C LYS A 3 8.30 8.89 -11.69
N TYR A 4 7.68 8.95 -10.53
CA TYR A 4 6.26 8.69 -10.31
C TYR A 4 5.61 9.86 -9.59
N GLU A 5 4.40 10.22 -9.98
CA GLU A 5 3.68 11.42 -9.51
C GLU A 5 2.52 11.08 -8.57
N LYS A 6 2.21 9.79 -8.42
CA LYS A 6 1.16 9.31 -7.53
C LYS A 6 1.73 8.36 -6.49
N MET A 7 1.16 8.43 -5.30
CA MET A 7 1.46 7.55 -4.17
C MET A 7 0.17 7.02 -3.55
N LEU A 8 0.28 5.90 -2.85
CA LEU A 8 -0.81 5.38 -2.05
C LEU A 8 -0.79 6.08 -0.68
N ILE A 9 -1.89 6.70 -0.31
CA ILE A 9 -2.03 7.39 0.98
C ILE A 9 -3.06 6.71 1.88
N ALA A 10 -2.90 6.88 3.18
CA ALA A 10 -3.85 6.41 4.17
C ALA A 10 -5.03 7.35 4.37
N ILE A 11 -6.18 6.76 4.68
CA ILE A 11 -7.45 7.46 4.91
C ILE A 11 -7.81 7.61 6.40
N ASN A 12 -7.22 6.79 7.27
CA ASN A 12 -7.58 6.64 8.68
C ASN A 12 -9.10 6.43 8.90
N ASP A 13 -9.53 5.19 8.77
CA ASP A 13 -10.93 4.80 8.88
C ASP A 13 -11.02 3.36 9.43
N GLU A 14 -11.45 3.24 10.69
CA GLU A 14 -11.50 1.95 11.40
C GLU A 14 -12.55 0.99 10.82
N ASP A 15 -13.60 1.50 10.19
CA ASP A 15 -14.63 0.67 9.53
C ASP A 15 -14.04 -0.10 8.35
N PHE A 16 -12.96 0.42 7.75
CA PHE A 16 -12.17 -0.24 6.72
C PHE A 16 -10.86 -0.83 7.23
N ASN A 17 -10.72 -1.08 8.54
CA ASN A 17 -9.48 -1.63 9.12
C ASN A 17 -8.24 -0.77 8.77
N CYS A 18 -8.37 0.56 8.73
CA CYS A 18 -7.30 1.50 8.38
C CYS A 18 -6.92 2.40 9.54
N TYR A 19 -5.73 2.21 10.10
CA TYR A 19 -5.28 2.88 11.34
C TYR A 19 -4.08 3.79 11.13
N SER A 20 -3.47 3.76 9.95
CA SER A 20 -2.45 4.75 9.59
C SER A 20 -3.04 6.15 9.59
N ASN A 21 -2.23 7.15 9.96
CA ASN A 21 -2.71 8.52 9.98
C ASN A 21 -3.09 8.97 8.56
N LYS A 22 -4.13 9.80 8.47
CA LYS A 22 -4.61 10.29 7.17
C LYS A 22 -3.48 11.06 6.48
N GLY A 23 -3.23 10.72 5.22
CA GLY A 23 -2.14 11.29 4.41
C GLY A 23 -0.79 10.59 4.51
N ASP A 24 -0.62 9.63 5.45
CA ASP A 24 0.61 8.83 5.51
C ASP A 24 0.80 8.05 4.20
N TRP A 25 2.04 8.01 3.71
CA TRP A 25 2.38 7.17 2.56
C TRP A 25 2.38 5.70 2.96
N LEU A 26 1.81 4.88 2.09
CA LEU A 26 1.60 3.47 2.32
C LEU A 26 2.45 2.59 1.41
N TYR A 27 3.01 1.53 1.97
CA TYR A 27 3.63 0.45 1.21
C TYR A 27 3.12 -0.91 1.67
N ILE A 28 3.35 -1.97 0.90
CA ILE A 28 2.92 -3.32 1.23
C ILE A 28 3.60 -3.77 2.53
N ALA A 29 2.81 -4.27 3.48
CA ALA A 29 3.31 -4.85 4.71
C ALA A 29 4.24 -6.04 4.44
N ASN A 30 5.29 -6.17 5.23
CA ASN A 30 6.15 -7.34 5.26
C ASN A 30 5.69 -8.33 6.35
N ARG A 31 6.36 -9.49 6.45
CA ARG A 31 6.00 -10.54 7.43
C ARG A 31 6.23 -10.16 8.89
N LYS A 32 7.10 -9.19 9.17
CA LYS A 32 7.42 -8.69 10.51
C LYS A 32 6.55 -7.51 10.93
N ASP A 33 5.85 -6.88 9.98
CA ASP A 33 4.89 -5.84 10.30
C ASP A 33 3.74 -6.44 11.11
N THR A 34 3.22 -5.66 12.06
CA THR A 34 2.19 -6.13 13.00
C THR A 34 0.88 -5.42 12.73
N LYS A 35 -0.20 -6.21 12.69
CA LYS A 35 -1.56 -5.73 12.60
C LYS A 35 -2.02 -5.29 14.01
N LYS A 36 -1.51 -4.17 14.55
CA LYS A 36 -1.82 -3.70 15.93
C LYS A 36 -3.35 -3.73 16.17
N GLY A 37 -3.80 -4.48 17.18
CA GLY A 37 -5.20 -4.46 17.66
C GLY A 37 -6.27 -4.96 16.68
N LEU A 38 -5.87 -5.50 15.53
CA LEU A 38 -6.78 -5.79 14.44
C LEU A 38 -7.32 -7.21 14.48
N PHE A 39 -8.63 -7.36 14.22
CA PHE A 39 -9.25 -8.64 13.92
C PHE A 39 -8.46 -9.40 12.85
N ARG A 40 -8.44 -10.74 12.91
CA ARG A 40 -7.79 -11.58 11.88
C ARG A 40 -8.32 -11.18 10.51
N LEU A 41 -7.44 -10.70 9.62
CA LEU A 41 -7.82 -10.58 8.21
C LEU A 41 -8.19 -11.97 7.70
N PRO A 42 -9.14 -12.07 6.76
CA PRO A 42 -9.26 -13.24 5.93
C PRO A 42 -7.88 -13.64 5.37
N ASN A 43 -7.57 -14.95 5.33
CA ASN A 43 -6.24 -15.47 4.95
C ASN A 43 -5.75 -15.07 3.55
N TYR A 44 -6.64 -14.54 2.70
CA TYR A 44 -6.34 -14.04 1.36
C TYR A 44 -6.05 -12.53 1.33
N LEU A 45 -6.52 -11.76 2.31
CA LEU A 45 -6.24 -10.32 2.40
C LEU A 45 -4.85 -10.12 2.99
N HIS A 46 -4.13 -9.17 2.40
CA HIS A 46 -2.91 -8.60 2.97
C HIS A 46 -3.19 -7.14 3.32
N TYR A 47 -2.19 -6.38 3.76
CA TYR A 47 -2.38 -4.99 4.14
C TYR A 47 -1.18 -4.12 3.75
N PHE A 48 -1.40 -2.81 3.77
CA PHE A 48 -0.36 -1.80 3.67
C PHE A 48 0.04 -1.31 5.07
N VAL A 49 1.18 -0.65 5.16
CA VAL A 49 1.67 0.01 6.37
C VAL A 49 2.17 1.42 6.08
N SER A 50 2.02 2.32 7.04
CA SER A 50 2.59 3.67 6.97
C SER A 50 4.12 3.64 6.91
N LEU A 51 4.70 4.50 6.08
CA LEU A 51 6.14 4.66 5.93
C LEU A 51 6.73 5.64 6.96
N ASN A 52 6.39 5.42 8.23
CA ASN A 52 6.88 6.17 9.38
C ASN A 52 7.22 5.21 10.52
N ASP A 53 7.78 5.71 11.61
CA ASP A 53 8.27 4.90 12.73
C ASP A 53 7.17 4.07 13.42
N GLN A 54 5.90 4.46 13.25
CA GLN A 54 4.77 3.75 13.84
C GLN A 54 4.34 2.52 13.03
N ARG A 55 4.58 2.53 11.71
CA ARG A 55 4.21 1.48 10.73
C ARG A 55 2.81 0.91 10.95
N LEU A 56 1.84 1.80 11.10
CA LEU A 56 0.46 1.43 11.35
C LEU A 56 -0.15 0.74 10.12
N PRO A 57 -1.03 -0.26 10.32
CA PRO A 57 -1.62 -1.03 9.22
C PRO A 57 -2.83 -0.32 8.58
N SER A 58 -3.02 -0.55 7.29
CA SER A 58 -4.22 -0.18 6.53
C SER A 58 -4.61 -1.24 5.51
N GLU A 59 -5.85 -1.73 5.54
CA GLU A 59 -6.36 -2.69 4.54
C GLU A 59 -6.45 -2.07 3.15
N ILE A 60 -6.80 -0.78 3.10
CA ILE A 60 -6.91 -0.01 1.87
C ILE A 60 -6.03 1.23 1.93
N GLY A 61 -5.59 1.66 0.76
CA GLY A 61 -5.02 2.99 0.56
C GLY A 61 -5.66 3.65 -0.65
N VAL A 62 -5.50 4.95 -0.77
CA VAL A 62 -6.07 5.72 -1.87
C VAL A 62 -4.95 6.31 -2.71
N VAL A 63 -5.06 6.16 -4.02
CA VAL A 63 -4.12 6.79 -4.94
C VAL A 63 -4.33 8.30 -4.87
N LYS A 64 -3.25 9.05 -4.59
CA LYS A 64 -3.23 10.51 -4.67
C LYS A 64 -2.05 11.00 -5.48
N THR A 65 -2.26 12.06 -6.23
CA THR A 65 -1.18 12.85 -6.83
C THR A 65 -0.40 13.54 -5.70
N ILE A 66 0.92 13.38 -5.67
CA ILE A 66 1.79 13.98 -4.66
C ILE A 66 2.39 15.31 -5.15
N ASN A 67 2.73 16.18 -4.21
CA ASN A 67 3.48 17.40 -4.52
C ASN A 67 4.93 17.04 -4.85
N GLY A 68 5.21 16.79 -6.12
CA GLY A 68 6.52 16.42 -6.64
C GLY A 68 6.52 15.04 -7.27
N GLN A 69 7.68 14.38 -7.23
CA GLN A 69 7.88 13.07 -7.81
C GLN A 69 8.68 12.19 -6.85
N ILE A 70 8.44 10.89 -6.91
CA ILE A 70 9.18 9.87 -6.16
C ILE A 70 9.72 8.82 -7.12
N THR A 71 10.87 8.26 -6.80
CA THR A 71 11.47 7.12 -7.47
C THR A 71 11.36 5.86 -6.62
N ALA A 72 11.52 4.68 -7.25
CA ALA A 72 11.50 3.41 -6.53
C ALA A 72 12.59 3.29 -5.45
N LYS A 73 13.77 3.87 -5.67
CA LYS A 73 14.85 3.90 -4.67
C LYS A 73 14.51 4.79 -3.48
N GLU A 74 13.95 5.99 -3.73
CA GLU A 74 13.54 6.88 -2.63
C GLU A 74 12.44 6.22 -1.78
N LEU A 75 11.50 5.53 -2.42
CA LEU A 75 10.48 4.74 -1.72
C LEU A 75 11.11 3.62 -0.89
N ALA A 76 12.07 2.89 -1.46
CA ALA A 76 12.82 1.85 -0.74
C ALA A 76 13.54 2.44 0.48
N GLU A 77 14.23 3.57 0.33
CA GLU A 77 14.93 4.23 1.42
C GLU A 77 13.97 4.65 2.55
N LEU A 78 12.77 5.14 2.23
CA LEU A 78 11.74 5.47 3.22
C LEU A 78 11.25 4.22 3.99
N ASP A 79 10.98 3.13 3.27
CA ASP A 79 10.56 1.87 3.92
C ASP A 79 11.70 1.23 4.73
N PHE A 80 12.96 1.34 4.30
CA PHE A 80 14.10 0.87 5.10
C PHE A 80 14.30 1.73 6.35
N LYS A 81 14.24 3.07 6.23
CA LYS A 81 14.35 4.00 7.38
C LYS A 81 13.28 3.76 8.43
N SER A 82 12.02 3.64 8.01
CA SER A 82 10.90 3.36 8.95
C SER A 82 11.01 2.00 9.66
N ARG A 83 11.90 1.11 9.21
CA ARG A 83 12.20 -0.19 9.85
C ARG A 83 13.54 -0.22 10.58
N ASP A 84 14.21 0.91 10.70
CA ASP A 84 15.57 1.02 11.24
C ASP A 84 16.54 0.02 10.57
N LYS A 85 16.48 -0.07 9.24
CA LYS A 85 17.36 -0.95 8.42
C LYS A 85 18.44 -0.16 7.72
N ASP A 86 19.60 -0.78 7.57
CA ASP A 86 20.71 -0.23 6.77
C ASP A 86 20.31 -0.10 5.28
N LEU A 87 20.47 1.11 4.74
CA LEU A 87 20.20 1.44 3.34
C LEU A 87 21.14 0.72 2.37
N LYS A 88 22.32 0.28 2.82
CA LYS A 88 23.27 -0.49 2.00
C LYS A 88 22.73 -1.87 1.60
N LEU A 89 21.68 -2.34 2.27
CA LEU A 89 21.02 -3.61 1.95
C LEU A 89 19.99 -3.47 0.81
N ILE A 90 19.76 -2.25 0.28
CA ILE A 90 18.89 -2.04 -0.87
C ILE A 90 19.62 -2.52 -2.13
N THR A 91 19.10 -3.58 -2.74
CA THR A 91 19.61 -4.16 -4.00
C THR A 91 18.76 -3.75 -5.20
N ASP A 92 19.21 -4.07 -6.41
CA ASP A 92 18.44 -3.81 -7.64
C ASP A 92 17.15 -4.63 -7.70
N GLU A 93 17.13 -5.85 -7.15
CA GLU A 93 15.90 -6.64 -7.00
C GLU A 93 14.93 -5.95 -6.05
N THR A 94 15.44 -5.41 -4.93
CA THR A 94 14.65 -4.65 -3.97
C THR A 94 14.03 -3.43 -4.67
N ILE A 95 14.81 -2.66 -5.42
CA ILE A 95 14.32 -1.49 -6.18
C ILE A 95 13.25 -1.90 -7.20
N SER A 96 13.42 -3.04 -7.87
CA SER A 96 12.45 -3.56 -8.84
C SER A 96 11.08 -3.86 -8.22
N GLU A 97 11.02 -4.31 -6.96
CA GLU A 97 9.76 -4.52 -6.23
C GLU A 97 9.04 -3.19 -5.96
N TYR A 98 9.76 -2.16 -5.52
CA TYR A 98 9.19 -0.82 -5.30
C TYR A 98 8.78 -0.16 -6.63
N GLU A 99 9.52 -0.40 -7.71
CA GLU A 99 9.17 0.05 -9.04
C GLU A 99 7.85 -0.57 -9.51
N TRP A 100 7.73 -1.90 -9.41
CA TRP A 100 6.49 -2.61 -9.71
C TRP A 100 5.30 -2.05 -8.92
N PHE A 101 5.48 -1.78 -7.62
CA PHE A 101 4.44 -1.17 -6.79
C PHE A 101 4.02 0.21 -7.33
N LEU A 102 4.99 1.10 -7.58
CA LEU A 102 4.73 2.45 -8.07
C LEU A 102 4.08 2.45 -9.45
N GLU A 103 4.46 1.52 -10.34
CA GLU A 103 3.80 1.35 -11.64
C GLU A 103 2.32 0.98 -11.49
N LYS A 104 2.00 0.06 -10.58
CA LYS A 104 0.60 -0.32 -10.33
C LYS A 104 -0.22 0.83 -9.76
N VAL A 105 0.34 1.60 -8.85
CA VAL A 105 -0.31 2.79 -8.26
C VAL A 105 -0.51 3.87 -9.34
N ASN A 106 0.53 4.18 -10.12
CA ASN A 106 0.48 5.30 -11.08
C ASN A 106 -0.38 5.02 -12.31
N ALA A 107 -0.62 3.74 -12.62
CA ALA A 107 -1.56 3.32 -13.66
C ALA A 107 -3.03 3.61 -13.31
N GLN A 108 -3.35 3.92 -12.05
CA GLN A 108 -4.73 4.18 -11.62
C GLN A 108 -5.06 5.68 -11.62
N PRO A 109 -6.34 6.05 -11.82
CA PRO A 109 -6.81 7.41 -11.60
C PRO A 109 -6.60 7.87 -10.15
N ASP A 110 -6.52 9.19 -9.97
CA ASP A 110 -6.55 9.79 -8.63
C ASP A 110 -7.84 9.37 -7.89
N HIS A 111 -7.77 9.33 -6.56
CA HIS A 111 -8.83 8.91 -5.64
C HIS A 111 -9.26 7.45 -5.80
N THR A 112 -8.48 6.63 -6.50
CA THR A 112 -8.78 5.19 -6.62
C THR A 112 -8.39 4.46 -5.33
N PRO A 113 -9.34 3.80 -4.65
CA PRO A 113 -9.01 2.95 -3.52
C PRO A 113 -8.38 1.64 -4.01
N MET A 114 -7.29 1.24 -3.37
CA MET A 114 -6.50 0.07 -3.70
C MET A 114 -6.39 -0.85 -2.48
N ALA A 115 -6.33 -2.14 -2.74
CA ALA A 115 -6.07 -3.18 -1.75
C ALA A 115 -4.96 -4.11 -2.24
N VAL A 116 -4.39 -4.89 -1.32
CA VAL A 116 -3.43 -5.93 -1.63
C VAL A 116 -3.92 -7.28 -1.12
N THR A 117 -3.86 -8.29 -1.98
CA THR A 117 -4.29 -9.66 -1.68
C THR A 117 -3.25 -10.66 -2.09
N TRP A 118 -3.23 -11.78 -1.39
CA TRP A 118 -2.54 -12.96 -1.87
C TRP A 118 -3.40 -13.70 -2.89
N PHE A 119 -2.88 -13.84 -4.09
CA PHE A 119 -3.47 -14.68 -5.13
C PHE A 119 -2.78 -16.05 -5.10
N GLU A 120 -3.54 -17.10 -4.80
CA GLU A 120 -3.05 -18.48 -4.84
C GLU A 120 -3.36 -19.11 -6.19
N ARG A 121 -2.33 -19.37 -6.99
CA ARG A 121 -2.41 -20.18 -8.20
C ARG A 121 -2.09 -21.62 -7.83
N VAL A 122 -3.01 -22.54 -8.07
CA VAL A 122 -2.88 -23.94 -7.61
C VAL A 122 -2.31 -24.87 -8.69
N PHE A 123 -2.26 -24.43 -9.97
CA PHE A 123 -1.84 -25.28 -11.08
C PHE A 123 -0.92 -24.54 -12.09
N PRO A 124 0.19 -25.15 -12.56
CA PRO A 124 0.69 -26.51 -12.28
C PRO A 124 1.48 -26.66 -10.97
N LYS A 125 1.76 -25.56 -10.25
CA LYS A 125 2.38 -25.54 -8.91
C LYS A 125 1.58 -24.60 -8.01
N LYS A 126 1.56 -24.88 -6.70
CA LYS A 126 0.96 -23.98 -5.72
C LYS A 126 1.89 -22.79 -5.50
N GLU A 127 1.52 -21.66 -6.07
CA GLU A 127 2.25 -20.39 -5.99
C GLU A 127 1.33 -19.33 -5.36
N LYS A 128 1.92 -18.48 -4.52
CA LYS A 128 1.20 -17.41 -3.83
C LYS A 128 1.90 -16.09 -4.16
N GLU A 129 1.23 -15.24 -4.92
CA GLU A 129 1.74 -13.94 -5.34
C GLU A 129 0.95 -12.80 -4.70
N LEU A 130 1.60 -11.67 -4.46
CA LEU A 130 0.92 -10.45 -4.02
C LEU A 130 0.33 -9.73 -5.23
N ARG A 131 -0.94 -9.35 -5.12
CA ARG A 131 -1.65 -8.60 -6.15
C ARG A 131 -2.24 -7.33 -5.58
N ILE A 132 -1.74 -6.20 -6.07
CA ILE A 132 -2.33 -4.88 -5.86
C ILE A 132 -3.46 -4.70 -6.88
N HIS A 133 -4.65 -4.30 -6.41
CA HIS A 133 -5.81 -4.11 -7.26
C HIS A 133 -6.76 -3.04 -6.71
N LYS A 134 -7.61 -2.50 -7.59
CA LYS A 134 -8.67 -1.58 -7.20
C LYS A 134 -9.67 -2.27 -6.28
N LYS A 135 -9.99 -1.64 -5.16
CA LYS A 135 -11.06 -2.07 -4.26
C LYS A 135 -12.39 -1.48 -4.75
N PHE A 136 -13.43 -2.31 -4.78
CA PHE A 136 -14.78 -1.88 -5.12
C PHE A 136 -15.66 -1.89 -3.87
N PHE A 137 -16.45 -0.84 -3.70
CA PHE A 137 -17.41 -0.69 -2.61
C PHE A 137 -18.82 -0.65 -3.18
N THR A 138 -19.60 -1.67 -2.89
CA THR A 138 -21.00 -1.82 -3.32
C THR A 138 -22.00 -1.23 -2.32
N GLY A 139 -21.59 -1.03 -1.06
CA GLY A 139 -22.45 -0.52 0.02
C GLY A 139 -22.37 0.99 0.26
N LEU A 140 -21.47 1.71 -0.41
CA LEU A 140 -21.30 3.16 -0.22
C LEU A 140 -21.96 3.94 -1.37
N THR A 141 -22.67 5.00 -1.00
CA THR A 141 -23.17 6.03 -1.90
C THR A 141 -22.03 6.81 -2.56
N LYS A 142 -22.36 7.64 -3.55
CA LYS A 142 -21.34 8.48 -4.20
C LYS A 142 -20.75 9.51 -3.23
N ASP A 143 -21.58 10.12 -2.38
CA ASP A 143 -21.15 11.20 -1.50
C ASP A 143 -20.26 10.67 -0.37
N GLU A 144 -20.59 9.53 0.22
CA GLU A 144 -19.73 8.84 1.21
C GLU A 144 -18.35 8.50 0.60
N LYS A 145 -18.31 8.01 -0.63
CA LYS A 145 -17.04 7.72 -1.33
C LYS A 145 -16.19 8.97 -1.49
N LYS A 146 -16.81 10.13 -1.76
CA LYS A 146 -16.08 11.39 -1.88
C LYS A 146 -15.50 11.82 -0.54
N GLU A 147 -16.30 11.76 0.51
CA GLU A 147 -15.88 12.13 1.86
C GLU A 147 -14.69 11.30 2.35
N ILE A 148 -14.68 10.00 2.01
CA ILE A 148 -13.62 9.08 2.46
C ILE A 148 -12.39 9.16 1.55
N PHE A 149 -12.57 9.17 0.22
CA PHE A 149 -11.47 8.97 -0.73
C PHE A 149 -11.01 10.24 -1.47
N GLU A 150 -11.87 11.26 -1.60
CA GLU A 150 -11.56 12.49 -2.35
C GLU A 150 -11.03 13.62 -1.46
N VAL A 151 -11.26 13.56 -0.14
CA VAL A 151 -10.73 14.53 0.84
C VAL A 151 -9.21 14.49 0.97
#